data_AF-J5J179-F1
#
_entry.id   AF-J5J179-F1
#
_cell.length_a   1.000
_cell.length_b   1.000
_cell.length_c   1.000
_cell.angle_alpha   90.00
_cell.angle_beta   90.00
_cell.angle_gamma   90.00
#
_symmetry.space_group_name_H-M   'P 1'
#
loop_
_entity.id
_entity.type
_entity.pdbx_description
1 polymer ?
#
loop_
_entity_poly.entity_id
_entity_poly.type
_entity_poly.pdbx_seq_one_letter_code
_entity_poly.pdbx_strand_id
1 'polypeptide(L)' 'MPFSLTNTPATFQTMIDNVLRKQLDKFVVVYLDDILIYSDTLKEHKKHVHEVL' A
#
# COMPACT_ATOMS: atom_id res chain seq x y z
N MET A 1 -12.28 -9.63 -2.61
CA MET A 1 -11.81 -10.24 -3.87
C MET A 1 -11.39 -11.66 -3.56
N PRO A 2 -11.81 -12.70 -4.31
CA PRO A 2 -11.29 -14.04 -4.11
C PRO A 2 -9.81 -14.07 -4.51
N PHE A 3 -8.94 -14.39 -3.56
CA PHE A 3 -7.47 -14.45 -3.70
C PHE A 3 -6.96 -15.55 -4.66
N SER A 4 -7.84 -16.27 -5.37
CA SER A 4 -7.47 -17.44 -6.17
C SER A 4 -7.63 -17.29 -7.70
N LEU A 5 -7.78 -16.08 -8.23
CA LEU A 5 -7.73 -15.86 -9.68
C LEU A 5 -6.30 -15.45 -10.07
N THR A 6 -5.74 -16.11 -11.07
CA THR A 6 -4.34 -15.99 -11.53
C THR A 6 -3.90 -14.56 -11.89
N ASN A 7 -4.84 -13.62 -12.07
CA ASN A 7 -4.61 -12.19 -12.37
C ASN A 7 -5.05 -11.23 -11.23
N THR A 8 -5.49 -11.74 -10.07
CA THR A 8 -5.83 -10.91 -8.91
C THR A 8 -4.66 -10.03 -8.46
N PRO A 9 -3.39 -10.49 -8.41
CA PRO A 9 -2.28 -9.67 -7.95
C PRO A 9 -2.04 -8.45 -8.84
N ALA A 10 -2.12 -8.61 -10.16
CA ALA A 10 -1.90 -7.52 -11.13
C ALA A 10 -3.01 -6.45 -11.06
N THR A 11 -4.25 -6.89 -10.85
CA THR A 11 -5.40 -5.97 -10.73
C THR A 11 -5.34 -5.21 -9.40
N PHE A 12 -4.97 -5.91 -8.33
CA PHE A 12 -4.81 -5.33 -6.99
C PHE A 12 -3.63 -4.36 -6.94
N GLN A 13 -2.48 -4.73 -7.52
CA GLN A 13 -1.35 -3.83 -7.70
C GLN A 13 -1.75 -2.59 -8.48
N THR A 14 -2.41 -2.70 -9.63
CA THR A 14 -2.81 -1.52 -10.43
C THR A 14 -3.76 -0.60 -9.66
N MET A 15 -4.66 -1.16 -8.85
CA MET A 15 -5.55 -0.39 -8.00
C MET A 15 -4.78 0.33 -6.88
N ILE A 16 -3.91 -0.38 -6.18
CA ILE A 16 -3.07 0.18 -5.11
C ILE A 16 -2.13 1.25 -5.67
N ASP A 17 -1.51 1.00 -6.83
CA ASP A 17 -0.58 1.91 -7.49
C ASP A 17 -1.25 3.22 -7.89
N ASN A 18 -2.55 3.19 -8.23
CA ASN A 18 -3.34 4.39 -8.49
C ASN A 18 -3.80 5.12 -7.23
N VAL A 19 -4.25 4.41 -6.20
CA VAL A 19 -4.77 5.01 -4.95
C VAL A 19 -3.62 5.58 -4.11
N LEU A 20 -2.53 4.83 -3.98
CA LEU A 20 -1.37 5.17 -3.16
C LEU A 20 -0.27 5.84 -3.96
N ARG A 21 -0.48 6.21 -5.23
CA ARG A 21 0.54 6.79 -6.11
C ARG A 21 1.29 7.99 -5.51
N LYS A 22 0.64 8.74 -4.62
CA LYS A 22 1.20 9.94 -3.97
C LYS A 22 2.04 9.61 -2.73
N GLN A 23 1.80 8.45 -2.13
CA GLN A 23 2.41 7.92 -0.91
C GLN A 23 3.46 6.82 -1.21
N LEU A 24 3.30 6.13 -2.34
CA LEU A 24 4.26 5.22 -2.94
C LEU A 24 5.58 5.97 -3.16
N ASP A 25 6.68 5.30 -2.79
CA ASP A 25 8.05 5.83 -2.86
C ASP A 25 8.44 6.89 -1.81
N LYS A 26 7.54 7.20 -0.85
CA LYS A 26 7.85 8.08 0.30
C LYS A 26 7.89 7.33 1.61
N PHE A 27 6.79 6.65 1.93
CA PHE A 27 6.60 5.95 3.20
C PHE A 27 5.78 4.66 3.05
N VAL A 28 5.41 4.28 1.82
CA VAL A 28 4.63 3.09 1.51
C VAL A 28 5.33 2.27 0.43
N VAL A 29 5.45 0.96 0.66
CA VAL A 29 5.92 -0.06 -0.28
C VAL A 29 4.85 -1.12 -0.41
N VAL A 30 4.55 -1.55 -1.62
CA VAL A 30 3.52 -2.56 -1.88
C VAL A 30 4.20 -3.79 -2.46
N TYR A 31 4.00 -4.95 -1.83
CA TYR A 31 4.57 -6.21 -2.27
C TYR A 31 3.50 -7.29 -2.36
N LEU A 32 3.14 -7.67 -3.58
CA LEU A 32 2.05 -8.59 -3.89
C LEU A 32 0.73 -8.17 -3.20
N ASP A 33 0.39 -8.85 -2.10
CA ASP A 33 -0.84 -8.66 -1.34
C ASP A 33 -0.62 -7.81 -0.07
N ASP A 34 0.64 -7.50 0.28
CA ASP A 34 1.00 -6.78 1.50
C ASP A 34 1.37 -5.32 1.20
N ILE A 35 0.89 -4.41 2.06
CA ILE A 35 1.26 -2.99 2.05
C ILE A 35 2.14 -2.73 3.27
N LEU A 36 3.42 -2.43 3.02
CA LEU A 36 4.38 -1.99 4.02
C LEU A 36 4.32 -0.47 4.17
N ILE A 37 4.17 0.00 5.40
CA ILE A 37 4.26 1.42 5.74
C ILE A 37 5.44 1.59 6.69
N TYR A 38 6.38 2.47 6.37
CA TYR A 38 7.56 2.74 7.18
C TYR A 38 7.65 4.24 7.52
N SER A 39 8.17 4.53 8.71
CA SER A 39 8.35 5.90 9.21
C SER A 39 9.48 5.92 10.24
N ASP A 40 10.18 7.04 10.35
CA ASP A 40 11.27 7.21 11.31
C ASP A 40 10.76 7.37 12.76
N THR A 41 9.56 7.92 12.94
CA THR A 41 8.96 8.12 14.26
C THR A 41 7.56 7.52 14.37
N LEU A 42 7.20 7.08 15.58
CA LEU A 42 5.89 6.51 15.90
C LEU A 42 4.73 7.52 15.70
N LYS A 43 5.02 8.81 15.88
CA LYS A 43 4.05 9.90 15.63
C LYS A 43 3.74 10.05 14.14
N GLU A 44 4.77 10.08 13.30
CA GLU A 44 4.61 10.14 11.84
C GLU A 44 3.99 8.86 11.32
N HIS A 45 4.36 7.71 11.87
CA HIS A 45 3.75 6.43 11.50
C HIS A 45 2.24 6.42 11.69
N LYS A 46 1.74 6.93 12.82
CA LYS A 46 0.29 7.05 13.04
C LYS A 46 -0.38 7.96 12.01
N LYS A 47 0.28 9.04 11.61
CA LYS A 47 -0.24 9.96 10.59
C LYS A 47 -0.26 9.30 9.21
N HIS A 48 0.83 8.62 8.82
CA HIS A 48 0.94 7.90 7.56
C HIS A 48 -0.10 6.77 7.44
N VAL A 49 -0.29 6.00 8.53
CA VAL A 49 -1.32 4.96 8.58
C VAL A 49 -2.72 5.57 8.43
N HIS A 50 -2.98 6.73 9.05
CA HIS A 50 -4.27 7.44 8.91
C HIS A 50 -4.48 8.07 7.51
N GLU A 51 -3.41 8.38 6.79
CA GLU A 51 -3.50 8.87 5.40
C GLU A 51 -3.71 7.74 4.38
N VAL A 52 -3.44 6.49 4.77
CA VAL A 52 -3.54 5.30 3.90
C VAL A 52 -4.83 4.49 4.16
N LEU A 53 -5.35 4.50 5.40
CA LEU A 53 -6.65 3.90 5.79
C LEU A 53 -7.82 4.83 5.48
#